data_AF-A0A2C9CGM8-F1
#
_entry.id   AF-A0A2C9CGM8-F1
#
_cell.length_a   1.000
_cell.length_b   1.000
_cell.length_c   1.000
_cell.angle_alpha   90.00
_cell.angle_beta   90.00
_cell.angle_gamma   90.00
#
_symmetry.space_group_name_H-M   'P 1'
#
loop_
_entity.id
_entity.type
_entity.pdbx_description
1 polymer ?
#
loop_
_entity_poly.entity_id
_entity_poly.type
_entity_poly.pdbx_seq_one_letter_code
_entity_poly.pdbx_strand_id
1 'polypeptide(L)'
;MPIINTLEIYEDLKSQFKEDEARTLTKALEKSLEEYQRKQESFLATKDDIAKLREELKDDIISLSLITKNDIANLRSELKDDIANLRSELKDDITKFQIETKNDMTKLRES
;
A
#
# COMPACT_ATOMS: atom_id res chain seq x y z
N MET A 1 27.17 -16.60 -17.66
CA MET A 1 27.12 -17.22 -19.01
C MET A 1 27.87 -16.24 -19.92
N PRO A 2 28.83 -16.69 -20.76
CA PRO A 2 29.58 -15.78 -21.62
C PRO A 2 28.63 -15.03 -22.56
N ILE A 3 28.79 -13.70 -22.63
CA ILE A 3 27.88 -12.77 -23.31
C ILE A 3 28.15 -12.75 -24.82
N ILE A 4 29.39 -13.05 -25.18
CA ILE A 4 29.87 -13.13 -26.54
C ILE A 4 30.73 -14.38 -26.70
N ASN A 5 30.79 -14.89 -27.93
CA ASN A 5 31.69 -15.98 -28.27
C ASN A 5 33.12 -15.45 -28.41
N THR A 6 33.84 -15.41 -27.30
CA THR A 6 35.20 -14.86 -27.24
C THR A 6 36.20 -15.64 -28.08
N LEU A 7 35.94 -16.94 -28.31
CA LEU A 7 36.79 -17.78 -29.15
C LEU A 7 36.67 -17.39 -30.63
N GLU A 8 35.45 -17.20 -31.12
CA GLU A 8 35.19 -16.77 -32.49
C GLU A 8 35.78 -15.38 -32.77
N ILE A 9 35.55 -14.42 -31.86
CA ILE A 9 36.12 -13.06 -31.96
C ILE A 9 37.66 -13.10 -31.94
N TYR A 10 38.25 -13.97 -31.12
CA TYR A 10 39.70 -14.13 -31.06
C TYR A 10 40.28 -14.68 -32.37
N GLU A 11 39.66 -15.72 -32.94
CA GLU A 11 40.12 -16.32 -34.20
C GLU A 11 39.98 -15.33 -35.37
N ASP A 12 38.89 -14.57 -35.42
CA ASP A 12 38.70 -13.50 -36.41
C ASP A 12 39.77 -12.42 -36.29
N LEU A 13 40.07 -11.95 -35.07
CA LEU A 13 41.11 -10.94 -34.85
C LEU A 13 42.52 -11.49 -35.12
N LYS A 14 42.79 -12.76 -34.82
CA LYS A 14 44.08 -13.41 -35.10
C LYS A 14 44.36 -13.51 -36.60
N SER A 15 43.34 -13.47 -37.46
CA SER A 15 43.52 -13.43 -38.92
C SER A 15 44.11 -12.10 -39.43
N GLN A 16 44.01 -11.01 -38.66
CA GLN A 16 44.43 -9.66 -39.06
C GLN A 16 45.48 -9.03 -38.12
N PHE A 17 45.63 -9.55 -36.90
CA PHE A 17 46.51 -9.01 -35.86
C PHE A 17 47.48 -10.06 -35.31
N LYS A 18 48.52 -9.61 -34.61
CA LYS A 18 49.39 -10.55 -33.87
C LYS A 18 48.62 -11.19 -32.72
N GLU A 19 49.09 -12.37 -32.30
CA GLU A 19 48.42 -13.17 -31.27
C GLU A 19 48.18 -12.39 -29.96
N ASP A 20 49.19 -11.64 -29.49
CA ASP A 20 49.08 -10.82 -28.29
C ASP A 20 48.10 -9.64 -28.44
N GLU A 21 48.05 -9.03 -29.62
CA GLU A 21 47.14 -7.92 -29.95
C GLU A 21 45.69 -8.41 -30.03
N ALA A 22 45.44 -9.49 -30.76
CA ALA A 22 44.12 -10.13 -30.87
C ALA A 22 43.60 -10.57 -29.49
N ARG A 23 44.47 -11.14 -28.66
CA ARG A 23 44.14 -11.54 -27.28
C ARG A 23 43.79 -10.35 -26.40
N THR A 24 44.54 -9.25 -26.53
CA THR A 24 44.33 -8.03 -25.74
C THR A 24 43.01 -7.37 -26.11
N LEU A 25 42.73 -7.24 -27.40
CA LEU A 25 41.48 -6.68 -27.91
C LEU A 25 40.26 -7.53 -27.52
N THR A 26 40.36 -8.86 -27.64
CA THR A 26 39.29 -9.78 -27.24
C THR A 26 38.94 -9.61 -25.76
N LYS A 27 39.95 -9.57 -24.88
CA LYS A 27 39.74 -9.36 -23.44
C LYS A 27 39.15 -7.99 -23.12
N ALA A 28 39.59 -6.94 -23.83
CA ALA A 28 39.06 -5.60 -23.63
C ALA A 28 37.58 -5.50 -24.04
N LEU A 29 37.21 -6.14 -25.15
CA LEU A 29 35.82 -6.22 -25.62
C LEU A 29 34.94 -7.02 -24.65
N GLU A 30 35.40 -8.21 -24.22
CA GLU A 30 34.71 -9.02 -23.22
C GLU A 30 34.43 -8.21 -21.95
N LYS A 31 35.47 -7.56 -21.40
CA LYS A 31 35.35 -6.70 -20.21
C LYS A 31 34.36 -5.56 -20.42
N SER A 32 34.44 -4.83 -21.54
CA SER A 32 33.54 -3.71 -21.82
C SER A 32 32.07 -4.14 -21.92
N LEU A 33 31.81 -5.32 -22.48
CA LEU A 33 30.45 -5.84 -22.61
C LEU A 33 29.90 -6.37 -21.29
N GLU A 34 30.74 -7.00 -20.47
CA GLU A 34 30.39 -7.37 -19.10
C GLU A 34 30.05 -6.14 -18.25
N GLU A 35 30.84 -5.06 -18.36
CA GLU A 35 30.57 -3.80 -17.67
C GLU A 35 29.25 -3.16 -18.14
N TYR A 36 28.98 -3.16 -19.46
CA TYR A 36 27.73 -2.67 -20.01
C TYR A 36 26.52 -3.47 -19.50
N GLN A 37 26.60 -4.80 -19.50
CA GLN A 37 25.51 -5.64 -19.01
C GLN A 37 25.25 -5.45 -17.52
N ARG A 38 26.31 -5.43 -16.68
CA ARG A 38 26.15 -5.16 -15.24
C ARG A 38 25.45 -3.83 -14.99
N LYS A 39 25.80 -2.82 -15.78
CA LYS A 39 25.15 -1.50 -15.69
C LYS A 39 23.68 -1.59 -16.08
N GLN A 40 23.34 -2.30 -17.16
CA GLN A 40 21.94 -2.52 -17.54
C GLN A 40 21.15 -3.26 -16.45
N GLU A 41 21.70 -4.35 -15.89
CA GLU A 41 21.08 -5.11 -14.80
C GLU A 41 20.84 -4.25 -13.55
N SER A 42 21.75 -3.31 -13.26
CA SER A 42 21.59 -2.40 -12.11
C SER A 42 20.42 -1.43 -12.21
N PHE A 43 19.87 -1.21 -13.41
CA PHE A 43 18.67 -0.38 -13.62
C PHE A 43 17.36 -1.19 -13.59
N LEU A 44 17.44 -2.52 -13.58
CA LEU A 44 16.26 -3.37 -13.59
C LEU A 44 15.80 -3.65 -12.16
N ALA A 45 14.49 -3.54 -11.93
CA ALA A 45 13.90 -4.01 -10.70
C ALA A 45 14.11 -5.53 -10.59
N THR A 46 14.59 -5.97 -9.43
CA THR A 46 14.81 -7.39 -9.17
C THR A 46 13.52 -8.08 -8.74
N LYS A 47 13.52 -9.42 -8.76
CA LYS A 47 12.41 -10.20 -8.19
C LYS A 47 12.24 -9.91 -6.70
N ASP A 48 13.33 -9.64 -5.98
CA ASP A 48 13.34 -9.29 -4.57
C ASP A 48 12.68 -7.92 -4.33
N ASP A 49 12.93 -6.93 -5.19
CA ASP A 49 12.27 -5.62 -5.09
C ASP A 49 10.76 -5.76 -5.28
N ILE A 50 10.34 -6.58 -6.26
CA ILE A 50 8.92 -6.88 -6.50
C ILE A 50 8.32 -7.64 -5.32
N ALA A 51 9.05 -8.57 -4.70
CA ALA A 51 8.59 -9.32 -3.53
C ALA A 51 8.38 -8.40 -2.33
N LYS A 52 9.33 -7.49 -2.05
CA LYS A 52 9.20 -6.49 -0.98
C LYS A 52 8.01 -5.58 -1.20
N LEU A 53 7.85 -5.02 -2.41
CA LEU A 53 6.69 -4.18 -2.73
C LEU A 53 5.36 -4.94 -2.57
N ARG A 54 5.31 -6.24 -2.88
CA ARG A 54 4.12 -7.07 -2.65
C ARG A 54 3.82 -7.27 -1.17
N GLU A 55 4.84 -7.45 -0.34
CA GLU A 55 4.67 -7.57 1.12
C GLU A 55 4.20 -6.24 1.72
N GLU A 56 4.83 -5.12 1.36
CA GLU A 56 4.43 -3.78 1.79
C GLU A 56 2.97 -3.48 1.41
N LEU A 57 2.59 -3.72 0.14
CA LEU A 57 1.20 -3.53 -0.30
C LEU A 57 0.21 -4.44 0.42
N LYS A 58 0.61 -5.66 0.77
CA LYS A 58 -0.24 -6.57 1.54
C LYS A 58 -0.47 -6.05 2.95
N ASP A 59 0.57 -5.54 3.59
CA ASP A 59 0.49 -4.96 4.93
C ASP A 59 -0.34 -3.67 4.94
N ASP A 60 -0.19 -2.82 3.93
CA ASP A 60 -1.02 -1.62 3.74
C ASP A 60 -2.51 -1.97 3.59
N ILE A 61 -2.82 -3.00 2.79
CA ILE A 61 -4.21 -3.48 2.62
C ILE A 61 -4.78 -3.99 3.95
N ILE A 62 -3.99 -4.75 4.72
CA ILE A 62 -4.41 -5.24 6.04
C ILE A 62 -4.65 -4.08 7.00
N SER A 63 -3.74 -3.11 7.03
CA SER A 63 -3.83 -1.91 7.87
C SER A 63 -5.09 -1.10 7.56
N LEU A 64 -5.35 -0.79 6.28
CA LEU A 64 -6.54 -0.07 5.85
C LEU A 64 -7.84 -0.81 6.20
N SER A 65 -7.85 -2.14 6.05
CA SER A 65 -9.00 -2.97 6.43
C SER A 65 -9.30 -2.90 7.93
N LEU A 66 -8.26 -2.94 8.77
CA LEU A 66 -8.38 -2.83 10.22
C LEU A 66 -8.89 -1.45 10.64
N ILE A 67 -8.31 -0.37 10.09
CA ILE A 67 -8.74 1.01 10.35
C ILE A 67 -10.21 1.16 9.97
N THR A 68 -10.60 0.76 8.76
CA THR A 68 -11.98 0.86 8.28
C THR A 68 -12.95 0.10 9.19
N LYS A 69 -12.59 -1.11 9.63
CA LYS A 69 -13.43 -1.91 10.55
C LYS A 69 -13.59 -1.21 11.90
N ASN A 70 -12.52 -0.61 12.42
CA ASN A 70 -12.54 0.11 13.68
C ASN A 70 -13.40 1.37 13.59
N ASP A 71 -13.27 2.15 12.52
CA ASP A 71 -14.06 3.36 12.30
C ASP A 71 -15.56 3.04 12.17
N ILE A 72 -15.91 1.97 11.44
CA ILE A 72 -17.30 1.49 11.36
C ILE A 72 -17.83 1.06 12.74
N ALA A 73 -16.99 0.43 13.57
CA ALA A 73 -17.39 0.02 14.92
C ALA A 73 -17.62 1.23 15.83
N ASN A 74 -16.74 2.23 15.77
CA ASN A 74 -16.85 3.48 16.53
C ASN A 74 -18.10 4.25 16.13
N LEU A 75 -18.32 4.49 14.83
CA LEU A 75 -19.52 5.17 14.32
C LEU A 75 -20.81 4.45 14.73
N ARG A 76 -20.81 3.11 14.74
CA ARG A 76 -21.97 2.33 15.22
C ARG A 76 -22.20 2.48 16.72
N SER A 77 -21.14 2.67 17.53
CA SER A 77 -21.27 2.94 18.96
C SER A 77 -21.82 4.34 19.18
N GLU A 78 -21.25 5.35 18.54
CA GLU A 78 -21.70 6.74 18.61
C GLU A 78 -23.19 6.86 18.22
N LEU A 79 -23.60 6.25 17.11
CA LEU A 79 -25.00 6.22 16.69
C LEU A 79 -25.93 5.53 17.71
N LYS A 80 -25.47 4.49 18.40
CA LYS A 80 -26.26 3.84 19.46
C LYS A 80 -26.44 4.75 20.66
N ASP A 81 -25.38 5.45 21.05
CA ASP A 81 -25.40 6.37 22.18
C ASP A 81 -26.29 7.58 21.87
N ASP A 82 -26.18 8.14 20.66
CA ASP A 82 -27.07 9.22 20.19
C ASP A 82 -28.53 8.80 20.18
N ILE A 83 -28.85 7.59 19.69
CA ILE A 83 -30.21 7.05 19.71
C ILE A 83 -30.71 6.86 21.15
N ALA A 84 -29.85 6.43 22.08
CA ALA A 84 -30.22 6.27 23.48
C ALA A 84 -30.50 7.62 24.14
N ASN A 85 -29.67 8.62 23.87
CA ASN A 85 -29.83 9.99 24.36
C ASN A 85 -31.15 10.60 23.85
N LEU A 86 -31.39 10.55 22.53
CA LEU A 86 -32.64 11.06 21.93
C LEU A 86 -33.89 10.37 22.49
N ARG A 87 -33.82 9.06 22.77
CA ARG A 87 -34.92 8.33 23.43
C ARG A 87 -35.16 8.80 24.87
N SER A 88 -34.10 9.14 25.60
CA SER A 88 -34.22 9.70 26.95
C SER A 88 -34.83 11.09 26.91
N GLU A 89 -34.32 11.97 26.05
CA GLU A 89 -34.85 13.34 25.85
C GLU A 89 -36.33 13.31 25.49
N LEU A 90 -36.74 12.47 24.54
CA LEU A 90 -38.15 12.33 24.16
C LEU A 90 -39.02 11.85 25.34
N LYS A 91 -38.52 10.94 26.17
CA LYS A 91 -39.25 10.45 27.35
C LYS A 91 -39.42 11.55 28.40
N ASP A 92 -38.39 12.36 28.61
CA ASP A 92 -38.42 13.49 29.54
C ASP A 92 -39.41 14.57 29.05
N ASP A 93 -39.39 14.88 27.75
CA ASP A 93 -40.33 15.82 27.12
C ASP A 93 -41.79 15.33 27.24
N ILE A 94 -42.04 14.04 26.97
CA ILE A 94 -43.37 13.45 27.16
C ILE A 94 -43.81 13.56 28.63
N THR A 95 -42.92 13.28 29.57
CA THR A 95 -43.22 13.35 31.01
C THR A 95 -43.56 14.77 31.43
N LYS A 96 -42.78 15.75 30.95
CA LYS A 96 -43.03 17.17 31.21
C LYS A 96 -44.39 17.62 30.65
N PHE A 97 -44.69 17.26 29.41
CA PHE A 97 -45.97 17.57 28.78
C PHE A 97 -47.16 16.96 29.54
N GLN A 98 -47.04 15.72 30.03
CA GLN A 98 -48.06 15.07 30.85
C GLN A 98 -48.30 15.81 32.18
N ILE A 99 -47.23 16.27 32.83
CA ILE A 99 -47.31 17.04 34.08
C ILE A 99 -48.00 18.39 33.83
N GLU A 100 -47.58 19.12 32.80
CA GLU A 100 -48.17 20.41 32.43
C GLU A 100 -49.67 20.27 32.13
N THR A 101 -50.04 19.29 31.29
CA THR A 101 -51.44 19.01 30.96
C THR A 101 -52.27 18.66 32.19
N LYS A 102 -51.71 17.85 33.11
CA LYS A 102 -52.39 17.48 34.36
C LYS A 102 -52.63 18.71 35.24
N ASN A 103 -51.62 19.57 35.37
CA ASN A 103 -51.71 20.80 36.15
C ASN A 103 -52.75 21.77 35.58
N ASP A 104 -52.81 21.92 34.26
CA ASP A 104 -53.81 22.79 33.61
C ASP A 104 -55.23 22.25 33.77
N MET A 105 -55.41 20.92 33.67
CA MET A 105 -56.70 20.29 33.98
C MET A 105 -57.14 20.46 35.43
N THR A 106 -56.21 20.44 36.39
CA THR A 106 -56.55 20.72 37.79
C THR A 106 -56.99 22.17 37.99
N LYS A 107 -56.30 23.13 37.37
CA LYS A 107 -56.68 24.55 37.45
C LYS A 107 -58.06 24.81 36.85
N LEU A 108 -58.37 24.22 35.70
CA LEU A 108 -59.68 24.33 35.04
C LEU A 108 -60.83 23.75 35.86
N ARG A 109 -60.55 22.75 36.72
CA ARG A 109 -61.56 22.18 37.61
C ARG A 109 -61.82 23.04 38.84
N GLU A 110 -60.83 23.83 39.25
CA GLU A 110 -60.89 24.70 40.42
C GLU A 110 -61.43 26.11 40.08
N SER A 111 -61.46 26.50 38.80
CA SER A 111 -62.08 27.72 38.28
C SER A 111 -63.59 27.60 38.09
#